data_AF-A0A963ADQ7-F1
#
_entry.id   AF-A0A963ADQ7-F1
#
_cell.length_a   1.000
_cell.length_b   1.000
_cell.length_c   1.000
_cell.angle_alpha   90.00
_cell.angle_beta   90.00
_cell.angle_gamma   90.00
#
_symmetry.space_group_name_H-M   'P 1'
#
loop_
_entity.id
_entity.type
_entity.pdbx_description
1 polymer ?
#
loop_
_entity_poly.entity_id
_entity_poly.type
_entity_poly.pdbx_seq_one_letter_code
_entity_poly.pdbx_strand_id
1 'polypeptide(L)'
;MPLATKNLIPAVLLTSALSGIISGVHAKTYRWVDSDGTVHYSDRVPAEHIDQARSILDSRGLETEHTEAAKTAEELAKEAELQRLKEHEQRLIEEQRERDRVLLRTFRYEDDIILTRDGKLNSIDTSIQIVRSNIRRLKQNLEALQRQAADSERRGQTISKNHLKEIERTRNQLKDNYAEIIHKEQAKELIREKHNTDLKRFRELKNLNPDTDEQENAAKTYTLLETVVVCGSAEQCDQLWEKAERYVRQHATTRMQLLAASIIMTAAPAKDDDISITVSRIEEKDVADVRLFMDLQCKESPRGKDFCKTEAVDGIRTGFRNFLIDDTAAGKVNPETGPARSTPTPRPTSPAEKP
;
A
#
# COMPACT_ATOMS: atom_id res chain seq x y z
N MET A 1 53.72 65.06 5.24
CA MET A 1 54.76 66.02 5.69
C MET A 1 54.23 66.70 6.95
N PRO A 2 55.03 66.96 8.00
CA PRO A 2 56.48 67.14 7.91
C PRO A 2 57.35 66.49 9.02
N LEU A 3 58.66 66.52 8.74
CA LEU A 3 59.84 66.60 9.63
C LEU A 3 60.20 65.34 10.44
N ALA A 4 61.15 64.50 10.05
CA ALA A 4 62.58 64.74 9.82
C ALA A 4 63.30 65.34 11.04
N THR A 5 64.22 64.56 11.64
CA THR A 5 65.49 65.08 12.17
C THR A 5 66.51 63.94 12.31
N LYS A 6 67.72 64.23 11.85
CA LYS A 6 68.88 63.35 11.69
C LYS A 6 69.79 63.38 12.93
N ASN A 7 70.84 62.54 12.86
CA ASN A 7 72.16 62.63 13.52
C ASN A 7 72.26 61.83 14.84
N LEU A 8 73.34 61.13 15.19
CA LEU A 8 74.74 61.10 14.72
C LEU A 8 75.37 59.77 15.22
N ILE A 9 76.32 59.20 14.47
CA ILE A 9 77.15 58.03 14.85
C ILE A 9 78.32 58.50 15.75
N PRO A 10 78.87 57.63 16.62
CA PRO A 10 80.27 57.26 16.40
C PRO A 10 80.52 55.75 16.49
N ALA A 11 81.47 55.35 15.65
CA ALA A 11 81.93 53.99 15.43
C ALA A 11 82.79 53.46 16.58
N VAL A 12 82.63 52.17 16.88
CA VAL A 12 83.67 51.34 17.49
C VAL A 12 83.79 50.08 16.61
N LEU A 13 84.95 49.96 15.97
CA LEU A 13 85.43 48.76 15.28
C LEU A 13 85.65 47.62 16.28
N LEU A 14 85.23 46.39 15.96
CA LEU A 14 86.13 45.23 16.01
C LEU A 14 85.56 43.97 15.32
N THR A 15 86.41 43.41 14.46
CA THR A 15 86.52 42.00 14.01
C THR A 15 85.51 41.41 13.02
N SER A 16 86.11 41.03 11.89
CA SER A 16 85.62 40.30 10.72
C SER A 16 85.20 38.86 11.01
N ALA A 17 84.15 38.46 10.29
CA ALA A 17 83.62 37.12 10.12
C ALA A 17 84.61 36.10 9.55
N LEU A 18 84.47 34.83 9.94
CA LEU A 18 84.03 33.75 9.04
C LEU A 18 83.79 32.46 9.87
N SER A 19 82.62 32.35 10.51
CA SER A 19 82.18 31.08 11.09
C SER A 19 81.27 30.39 10.08
N GLY A 20 81.78 29.34 9.43
CA GLY A 20 80.99 28.50 8.55
C GLY A 20 79.83 27.89 9.33
N ILE A 21 78.60 28.21 8.95
CA ILE A 21 77.41 27.47 9.39
C ILE A 21 77.45 26.15 8.63
N ILE A 22 78.00 25.11 9.28
CA ILE A 22 77.76 23.73 8.88
C ILE A 22 76.30 23.46 9.27
N SER A 23 75.38 23.58 8.30
CA SER A 23 74.05 23.02 8.46
C SER A 23 74.20 21.51 8.59
N GLY A 24 74.16 21.00 9.83
CA GLY A 24 74.13 19.57 10.10
C GLY A 24 72.90 18.97 9.43
N VAL A 25 73.11 18.16 8.40
CA VAL A 25 72.08 17.25 7.89
C VAL A 25 71.89 16.20 8.97
N HIS A 26 70.85 16.33 9.80
CA HIS A 26 70.44 15.28 10.71
C HIS A 26 69.94 14.09 9.87
N ALA A 27 70.70 13.00 9.85
CA ALA A 27 70.30 11.76 9.19
C ALA A 27 69.09 11.17 9.92
N LYS A 28 67.99 10.91 9.18
CA LYS A 28 66.81 10.22 9.69
C LYS A 28 67.06 8.71 9.54
N THR A 29 67.02 7.96 10.64
CA THR A 29 67.17 6.50 10.61
C THR A 29 65.81 5.85 10.77
N TYR A 30 65.47 4.92 9.88
CA TYR A 30 64.22 4.16 9.92
C TYR A 30 64.46 2.78 10.53
N ARG A 31 63.49 2.28 11.29
CA ARG A 31 63.46 0.95 11.89
C ARG A 31 62.19 0.22 11.44
N TRP A 32 62.30 -1.02 10.93
CA TRP A 32 61.14 -1.86 10.60
C TRP A 32 61.44 -3.34 10.90
N VAL A 33 60.41 -4.18 10.84
CA VAL A 33 60.50 -5.64 11.03
C VAL A 33 60.08 -6.34 9.75
N ASP A 34 60.92 -7.19 9.19
CA ASP A 34 60.60 -7.95 7.97
C ASP A 34 59.67 -9.16 8.24
N SER A 35 59.32 -9.89 7.18
CA SER A 35 58.45 -11.08 7.28
C SER A 35 59.05 -12.23 8.09
N ASP A 36 60.37 -12.27 8.24
CA ASP A 36 61.10 -13.29 9.00
C ASP A 36 61.26 -12.90 10.48
N GLY A 37 60.73 -11.73 10.88
CA GLY A 37 60.80 -11.20 12.23
C GLY A 37 62.11 -10.47 12.55
N THR A 38 62.94 -10.19 11.54
CA THR A 38 64.22 -9.52 11.72
C THR A 38 64.04 -8.00 11.71
N VAL A 39 64.67 -7.32 12.68
CA VAL A 39 64.63 -5.86 12.80
C VAL A 39 65.73 -5.23 11.95
N HIS A 40 65.36 -4.32 11.07
CA HIS A 40 66.28 -3.60 10.19
C HIS A 40 66.39 -2.13 10.58
N TYR A 41 67.57 -1.54 10.36
CA TYR A 41 67.83 -0.10 10.53
C TYR A 41 68.50 0.44 9.26
N SER A 42 67.97 1.51 8.69
CA SER A 42 68.53 2.11 7.47
C SER A 42 68.16 3.57 7.33
N ASP A 43 68.98 4.35 6.62
CA ASP A 43 68.67 5.73 6.25
C ASP A 43 67.57 5.82 5.17
N ARG A 44 67.24 4.69 4.53
CA ARG A 44 66.17 4.57 3.52
C ARG A 44 65.45 3.22 3.66
N VAL A 45 64.12 3.25 3.61
CA VAL A 45 63.29 2.04 3.58
C VAL A 45 63.25 1.49 2.15
N PRO A 46 63.64 0.22 1.91
CA PRO A 46 63.51 -0.43 0.61
C PRO A 46 62.06 -0.48 0.13
N ALA A 47 61.85 -0.47 -1.18
CA ALA A 47 60.52 -0.41 -1.76
C ALA A 47 59.60 -1.58 -1.34
N GLU A 48 60.18 -2.75 -1.10
CA GLU A 48 59.47 -3.97 -0.70
C GLU A 48 58.90 -3.94 0.74
N HIS A 49 59.37 -3.01 1.58
CA HIS A 49 58.95 -2.87 2.99
C HIS A 49 58.17 -1.59 3.26
N ILE A 50 57.74 -0.87 2.21
CA ILE A 50 56.99 0.39 2.35
C ILE A 50 55.67 0.17 3.09
N ASP A 51 55.03 -0.98 2.91
CA ASP A 51 53.71 -1.32 3.46
C ASP A 51 53.78 -1.92 4.88
N GLN A 52 54.97 -2.04 5.48
CA GLN A 52 55.15 -2.57 6.84
C GLN A 52 55.19 -1.45 7.88
N ALA A 53 54.84 -1.80 9.13
CA ALA A 53 54.97 -0.87 10.22
C ALA A 53 56.44 -0.46 10.43
N ARG A 54 56.70 0.83 10.62
CA ARG A 54 58.06 1.38 10.74
C ARG A 54 58.12 2.57 11.70
N SER A 55 59.28 2.78 12.28
CA SER A 55 59.56 3.90 13.20
C SER A 55 60.67 4.80 12.64
N ILE A 56 60.56 6.11 12.81
CA ILE A 56 61.61 7.08 12.52
C ILE A 56 62.31 7.43 13.83
N LEU A 57 63.63 7.26 13.88
CA LEU A 57 64.46 7.51 15.06
C LEU A 57 65.24 8.83 14.91
N ASP A 58 65.39 9.56 16.01
CA ASP A 58 66.30 10.72 16.07
C ASP A 58 67.77 10.28 16.14
N SER A 59 68.70 11.25 16.12
CA SER A 59 70.14 10.97 16.19
C SER A 59 70.60 10.33 17.50
N ARG A 60 69.71 10.19 18.50
CA ARG A 60 69.96 9.50 19.79
C ARG A 60 69.28 8.14 19.83
N GLY A 61 68.67 7.69 18.73
CA GLY A 61 67.96 6.41 18.63
C GLY A 61 66.56 6.43 19.28
N LEU A 62 66.02 7.59 19.62
CA LEU A 62 64.68 7.71 20.19
C LEU A 62 63.63 7.81 19.08
N GLU A 63 62.54 7.06 19.21
CA GLU A 63 61.42 7.10 18.27
C GLU A 63 60.74 8.47 18.28
N THR A 64 60.65 9.07 17.10
CA THR A 64 60.04 10.38 16.87
C THR A 64 58.71 10.27 16.11
N GLU A 65 58.55 9.22 15.29
CA GLU A 65 57.36 8.98 14.49
C GLU A 65 57.17 7.48 14.26
N HIS A 66 55.93 6.99 14.26
CA HIS A 66 55.57 5.62 13.97
C HIS A 66 54.57 5.60 12.81
N THR A 67 54.81 4.75 11.81
CA THR A 67 53.88 4.47 10.71
C THR A 67 53.38 3.04 10.87
N GLU A 68 52.07 2.83 10.92
CA GLU A 68 51.47 1.50 10.96
C GLU A 68 51.61 0.77 9.61
N ALA A 69 51.43 -0.56 9.61
CA ALA A 69 51.41 -1.34 8.37
C ALA A 69 50.21 -0.96 7.50
N ALA A 70 50.36 -1.12 6.17
CA ALA A 70 49.25 -0.97 5.24
C ALA A 70 48.16 -1.98 5.58
N LYS A 71 46.91 -1.52 5.61
CA LYS A 71 45.75 -2.37 5.89
C LYS A 71 45.64 -3.49 4.87
N THR A 72 45.26 -4.67 5.32
CA THR A 72 44.98 -5.79 4.44
C THR A 72 43.76 -5.51 3.56
N ALA A 73 43.66 -6.18 2.41
CA ALA A 73 42.48 -6.05 1.54
C ALA A 73 41.16 -6.40 2.26
N GLU A 74 41.21 -7.34 3.22
CA GLU A 74 40.05 -7.72 4.04
C GLU A 74 39.66 -6.61 5.05
N GLU A 75 40.64 -5.98 5.70
CA GLU A 75 40.39 -4.85 6.62
C GLU A 75 39.84 -3.64 5.87
N LEU A 76 40.38 -3.32 4.69
CA LEU A 76 39.86 -2.27 3.81
C LEU A 76 38.43 -2.56 3.37
N ALA A 77 38.11 -3.83 3.04
CA ALA A 77 36.76 -4.23 2.68
C ALA A 77 35.77 -4.10 3.85
N LYS A 78 36.17 -4.51 5.06
CA LYS A 78 35.33 -4.37 6.28
C LYS A 78 35.10 -2.90 6.64
N GLU A 79 36.12 -2.05 6.52
CA GLU A 79 35.96 -0.61 6.75
C GLU A 79 35.04 0.03 5.71
N ALA A 80 35.17 -0.34 4.44
CA ALA A 80 34.28 0.14 3.39
C ALA A 80 32.83 -0.30 3.62
N GLU A 81 32.60 -1.54 4.07
CA GLU A 81 31.27 -2.04 4.42
C GLU A 81 30.68 -1.29 5.62
N LEU A 82 31.45 -1.12 6.70
CA LEU A 82 31.02 -0.38 7.88
C LEU A 82 30.69 1.08 7.53
N GLN A 83 31.51 1.71 6.69
CA GLN A 83 31.27 3.06 6.21
C GLN A 83 29.98 3.15 5.38
N ARG A 84 29.75 2.18 4.47
CA ARG A 84 28.49 2.10 3.72
C ARG A 84 27.27 1.93 4.62
N LEU A 85 27.37 1.11 5.67
CA LEU A 85 26.28 0.92 6.63
C LEU A 85 25.99 2.21 7.41
N LYS A 86 27.02 2.90 7.90
CA LYS A 86 26.89 4.20 8.58
C LYS A 86 26.28 5.27 7.68
N GLU A 87 26.74 5.36 6.44
CA GLU A 87 26.18 6.28 5.45
C GLU A 87 24.71 5.94 5.15
N HIS A 88 24.38 4.65 5.03
CA HIS A 88 23.00 4.23 4.84
C HIS A 88 22.11 4.62 6.02
N GLU A 89 22.55 4.37 7.25
CA GLU A 89 21.85 4.73 8.48
C GLU A 89 21.65 6.24 8.58
N GLN A 90 22.70 7.03 8.32
CA GLN A 90 22.64 8.49 8.36
C GLN A 90 21.64 9.04 7.34
N ARG A 91 21.57 8.46 6.14
CA ARG A 91 20.56 8.84 5.14
C ARG A 91 19.14 8.54 5.64
N LEU A 92 18.90 7.37 6.22
CA LEU A 92 17.57 7.01 6.75
C LEU A 92 17.14 7.96 7.88
N ILE A 93 18.06 8.35 8.76
CA ILE A 93 17.80 9.33 9.83
C ILE A 93 17.44 10.69 9.23
N GLU A 94 18.17 11.16 8.23
CA GLU A 94 17.90 12.46 7.61
C GLU A 94 16.57 12.44 6.84
N GLU A 95 16.28 11.36 6.11
CA GLU A 95 14.98 11.18 5.45
C GLU A 95 13.82 11.21 6.45
N GLN A 96 13.97 10.54 7.61
CA GLN A 96 12.95 10.57 8.65
C GLN A 96 12.78 11.98 9.23
N ARG A 97 13.87 12.70 9.50
CA ARG A 97 13.83 14.09 10.00
C ARG A 97 13.15 15.02 9.01
N GLU A 98 13.40 14.87 7.72
CA GLU A 98 12.73 15.65 6.69
C GLU A 98 11.23 15.32 6.65
N ARG A 99 10.84 14.05 6.72
CA ARG A 99 9.42 13.65 6.81
C ARG A 99 8.75 14.24 8.06
N ASP A 100 9.42 14.20 9.21
CA ASP A 100 8.91 14.77 10.47
C ASP A 100 8.74 16.29 10.38
N ARG A 101 9.72 17.00 9.78
CA ARG A 101 9.63 18.44 9.52
C ARG A 101 8.45 18.77 8.61
N VAL A 102 8.25 18.01 7.54
CA VAL A 102 7.11 18.19 6.64
C VAL A 102 5.81 17.95 7.40
N LEU A 103 5.69 16.85 8.15
CA LEU A 103 4.51 16.50 8.93
C LEU A 103 4.11 17.62 9.90
N LEU A 104 5.06 18.13 10.69
CA LEU A 104 4.85 19.20 11.67
C LEU A 104 4.60 20.58 11.03
N ARG A 105 5.03 20.79 9.78
CA ARG A 105 4.74 22.02 9.02
C ARG A 105 3.40 21.97 8.32
N THR A 106 2.99 20.79 7.86
CA THR A 106 1.70 20.59 7.18
C THR A 106 0.54 20.61 8.16
N PHE A 107 0.71 20.01 9.34
CA PHE A 107 -0.35 19.90 10.34
C PHE A 107 0.05 20.61 11.62
N ARG A 108 -0.85 21.48 12.11
CA ARG A 108 -0.62 22.23 13.34
C ARG A 108 -1.19 21.49 14.55
N TYR A 109 -2.35 20.89 14.36
CA TYR A 109 -3.08 20.11 15.36
C TYR A 109 -3.38 18.70 14.83
N GLU A 110 -3.69 17.80 15.75
CA GLU A 110 -4.09 16.44 15.45
C GLU A 110 -5.36 16.40 14.56
N ASP A 111 -6.33 17.23 14.90
CA ASP A 111 -7.58 17.39 14.15
C ASP A 111 -7.36 17.78 12.68
N ASP A 112 -6.26 18.46 12.36
CA ASP A 112 -5.95 18.83 10.97
C ASP A 112 -5.65 17.58 10.12
N ILE A 113 -4.99 16.56 10.71
CA ILE A 113 -4.69 15.29 10.06
C ILE A 113 -5.98 14.50 9.83
N ILE A 114 -6.82 14.43 10.86
CA ILE A 114 -8.12 13.74 10.83
C ILE A 114 -9.04 14.39 9.80
N LEU A 115 -9.20 15.72 9.82
CA LEU A 115 -10.02 16.45 8.87
C LEU A 115 -9.51 16.27 7.43
N THR A 116 -8.20 16.26 7.23
CA THR A 116 -7.60 16.02 5.91
C THR A 116 -7.87 14.60 5.42
N ARG A 117 -7.73 13.59 6.29
CA ARG A 117 -8.06 12.19 5.99
C ARG A 117 -9.53 12.08 5.60
N ASP A 118 -10.42 12.57 6.44
CA ASP A 118 -11.86 12.41 6.28
C ASP A 118 -12.37 13.17 5.06
N GLY A 119 -11.81 14.35 4.76
CA GLY A 119 -12.08 15.09 3.52
C GLY A 119 -11.71 14.29 2.26
N LYS A 120 -10.54 13.61 2.27
CA LYS A 120 -10.13 12.73 1.16
C LYS A 120 -11.03 11.50 1.05
N LEU A 121 -11.37 10.85 2.17
CA LEU A 121 -12.26 9.70 2.19
C LEU A 121 -13.64 10.06 1.65
N ASN A 122 -14.22 11.19 2.09
CA ASN A 122 -15.52 11.67 1.63
C ASN A 122 -15.53 12.01 0.13
N SER A 123 -14.42 12.54 -0.40
CA SER A 123 -14.26 12.77 -1.84
C SER A 123 -14.33 11.46 -2.63
N ILE A 124 -13.64 10.41 -2.15
CA ILE A 124 -13.69 9.09 -2.77
C ILE A 124 -15.08 8.46 -2.62
N ASP A 125 -15.72 8.57 -1.46
CA ASP A 125 -17.07 8.06 -1.24
C ASP A 125 -18.08 8.69 -2.18
N THR A 126 -17.98 10.01 -2.39
CA THR A 126 -18.81 10.72 -3.39
C THR A 126 -18.56 10.17 -4.80
N SER A 127 -17.31 9.91 -5.16
CA SER A 127 -16.97 9.29 -6.44
C SER A 127 -17.55 7.87 -6.57
N ILE A 128 -17.47 7.04 -5.52
CA ILE A 128 -18.10 5.71 -5.48
C ILE A 128 -19.61 5.80 -5.68
N GLN A 129 -20.29 6.78 -5.08
CA GLN A 129 -21.74 6.97 -5.27
C GLN A 129 -22.10 7.29 -6.73
N ILE A 130 -21.27 8.06 -7.43
CA ILE A 130 -21.44 8.34 -8.87
C ILE A 130 -21.31 7.04 -9.68
N VAL A 131 -20.28 6.24 -9.41
CA VAL A 131 -20.06 4.94 -10.09
C VAL A 131 -21.22 3.97 -9.81
N ARG A 132 -21.71 3.90 -8.56
CA ARG A 132 -22.91 3.11 -8.20
C ARG A 132 -24.14 3.55 -8.98
N SER A 133 -24.33 4.86 -9.17
CA SER A 133 -25.43 5.39 -9.98
C SER A 133 -25.32 4.97 -11.45
N ASN A 134 -24.10 5.01 -12.00
CA ASN A 134 -23.83 4.51 -13.35
C ASN A 134 -24.13 3.01 -13.48
N ILE A 135 -23.73 2.19 -12.50
CA ILE A 135 -24.04 0.77 -12.45
C ILE A 135 -25.55 0.53 -12.48
N ARG A 136 -26.33 1.25 -11.66
CA ARG A 136 -27.81 1.12 -11.66
C ARG A 136 -28.40 1.42 -13.05
N ARG A 137 -27.96 2.50 -13.69
CA ARG A 137 -28.39 2.86 -15.05
C ARG A 137 -28.01 1.79 -16.08
N LEU A 138 -26.78 1.26 -16.01
CA LEU A 138 -26.31 0.20 -16.91
C LEU A 138 -27.09 -1.11 -16.71
N LYS A 139 -27.42 -1.48 -15.46
CA LYS A 139 -28.27 -2.64 -15.16
C LYS A 139 -29.66 -2.51 -15.77
N GLN A 140 -30.29 -1.34 -15.63
CA GLN A 140 -31.60 -1.06 -16.24
C GLN A 140 -31.54 -1.12 -17.77
N ASN A 141 -30.51 -0.54 -18.38
CA ASN A 141 -30.30 -0.62 -19.83
C ASN A 141 -30.12 -2.07 -20.30
N LEU A 142 -29.29 -2.84 -19.59
CA LEU A 142 -29.06 -4.24 -19.89
C LEU A 142 -30.35 -5.05 -19.80
N GLU A 143 -31.17 -4.82 -18.78
CA GLU A 143 -32.47 -5.46 -18.64
C GLU A 143 -33.40 -5.14 -19.82
N ALA A 144 -33.46 -3.86 -20.24
CA ALA A 144 -34.27 -3.44 -21.39
C ALA A 144 -33.81 -4.13 -22.69
N LEU A 145 -32.50 -4.15 -22.95
CA LEU A 145 -31.90 -4.84 -24.11
C LEU A 145 -32.22 -6.34 -24.09
N GLN A 146 -32.11 -6.99 -22.94
CA GLN A 146 -32.44 -8.42 -22.78
C GLN A 146 -33.93 -8.70 -23.02
N ARG A 147 -34.83 -7.84 -22.51
CA ARG A 147 -36.28 -7.98 -22.74
C ARG A 147 -36.61 -7.85 -24.22
N GLN A 148 -36.04 -6.88 -24.91
CA GLN A 148 -36.24 -6.69 -26.36
C GLN A 148 -35.73 -7.89 -27.17
N ALA A 149 -34.58 -8.46 -26.79
CA ALA A 149 -34.05 -9.67 -27.41
C ALA A 149 -35.03 -10.85 -27.23
N ALA A 150 -35.47 -11.10 -26.00
CA ALA A 150 -36.41 -12.17 -25.69
C ALA A 150 -37.77 -12.01 -26.39
N ASP A 151 -38.27 -10.77 -26.51
CA ASP A 151 -39.48 -10.46 -27.27
C ASP A 151 -39.33 -10.77 -28.76
N SER A 152 -38.14 -10.49 -29.33
CA SER A 152 -37.85 -10.75 -30.73
C SER A 152 -37.76 -12.25 -31.01
N GLU A 153 -37.09 -13.01 -30.15
CA GLU A 153 -37.04 -14.47 -30.21
C GLU A 153 -38.43 -15.11 -30.08
N ARG A 154 -39.26 -14.64 -29.14
CA ARG A 154 -40.65 -15.09 -29.01
C ARG A 154 -41.49 -14.83 -30.25
N ARG A 155 -41.18 -13.78 -31.01
CA ARG A 155 -41.80 -13.47 -32.30
C ARG A 155 -41.17 -14.22 -33.49
N GLY A 156 -40.20 -15.11 -33.25
CA GLY A 156 -39.47 -15.82 -34.30
C GLY A 156 -38.51 -14.94 -35.11
N GLN A 157 -38.20 -13.73 -34.63
CA GLN A 157 -37.26 -12.82 -35.28
C GLN A 157 -35.83 -13.11 -34.84
N THR A 158 -34.88 -13.03 -35.77
CA THR A 158 -33.46 -13.16 -35.44
C THR A 158 -32.95 -11.91 -34.74
N ILE A 159 -32.18 -12.08 -33.67
CA ILE A 159 -31.55 -10.96 -32.97
C ILE A 159 -30.43 -10.39 -33.85
N SER A 160 -30.43 -9.07 -34.05
CA SER A 160 -29.39 -8.40 -34.85
C SER A 160 -28.02 -8.50 -34.16
N LYS A 161 -26.94 -8.58 -34.96
CA LYS A 161 -25.57 -8.56 -34.43
C LYS A 161 -25.27 -7.29 -33.63
N ASN A 162 -25.87 -6.16 -33.99
CA ASN A 162 -25.69 -4.90 -33.28
C ASN A 162 -26.31 -4.99 -31.88
N HIS A 163 -27.49 -5.58 -31.74
CA HIS A 163 -28.15 -5.77 -30.45
C HIS A 163 -27.33 -6.65 -29.50
N LEU A 164 -26.75 -7.74 -30.01
CA LEU A 164 -25.84 -8.60 -29.23
C LEU A 164 -24.58 -7.85 -28.80
N LYS A 165 -24.01 -7.03 -29.69
CA LYS A 165 -22.86 -6.18 -29.36
C LYS A 165 -23.18 -5.13 -28.29
N GLU A 166 -24.37 -4.55 -28.31
CA GLU A 166 -24.81 -3.58 -27.28
C GLU A 166 -24.98 -4.23 -25.91
N ILE A 167 -25.56 -5.43 -25.85
CA ILE A 167 -25.63 -6.24 -24.62
C ILE A 167 -24.22 -6.48 -24.08
N GLU A 168 -23.30 -6.95 -24.93
CA GLU A 168 -21.95 -7.29 -24.50
C GLU A 168 -21.14 -6.05 -24.10
N ARG A 169 -21.29 -4.95 -24.82
CA ARG A 169 -20.71 -3.66 -24.43
C ARG A 169 -21.23 -3.20 -23.07
N THR A 170 -22.53 -3.32 -22.82
CA THR A 170 -23.13 -2.92 -21.53
C THR A 170 -22.62 -3.79 -20.39
N ARG A 171 -22.43 -5.10 -20.62
CA ARG A 171 -21.82 -6.03 -19.64
C ARG A 171 -20.38 -5.65 -19.32
N ASN A 172 -19.57 -5.36 -20.34
CA ASN A 172 -18.18 -4.93 -20.13
C ASN A 172 -18.12 -3.61 -19.36
N GLN A 173 -18.99 -2.65 -19.68
CA GLN A 173 -19.08 -1.40 -18.90
C GLN A 173 -19.44 -1.65 -17.43
N LEU A 174 -20.34 -2.61 -17.13
CA LEU A 174 -20.62 -2.99 -15.74
C LEU A 174 -19.38 -3.54 -15.04
N LYS A 175 -18.65 -4.46 -15.68
CA LYS A 175 -17.39 -5.01 -15.15
C LYS A 175 -16.39 -3.90 -14.84
N ASP A 176 -16.20 -2.97 -15.77
CA ASP A 176 -15.25 -1.86 -15.62
C ASP A 176 -15.65 -0.92 -14.46
N ASN A 177 -16.95 -0.64 -14.29
CA ASN A 177 -17.43 0.18 -13.17
C ASN A 177 -17.24 -0.53 -11.82
N TYR A 178 -17.39 -1.86 -11.75
CA TYR A 178 -17.10 -2.60 -10.53
C TYR A 178 -15.60 -2.63 -10.21
N ALA A 179 -14.74 -2.81 -11.21
CA ALA A 179 -13.29 -2.71 -11.03
C ALA A 179 -12.90 -1.31 -10.50
N GLU A 180 -13.51 -0.25 -11.05
CA GLU A 180 -13.30 1.11 -10.57
C GLU A 180 -13.71 1.28 -9.09
N ILE A 181 -14.82 0.67 -8.65
CA ILE A 181 -15.21 0.68 -7.24
C ILE A 181 -14.12 0.03 -6.36
N ILE A 182 -13.59 -1.12 -6.75
CA ILE A 182 -12.54 -1.82 -6.00
C ILE A 182 -11.29 -0.94 -5.87
N HIS A 183 -10.84 -0.32 -6.96
CA HIS A 183 -9.68 0.58 -6.92
C HIS A 183 -9.89 1.77 -5.99
N LYS A 184 -11.12 2.34 -5.96
CA LYS A 184 -11.44 3.43 -5.04
C LYS A 184 -11.45 2.98 -3.58
N GLU A 185 -11.95 1.78 -3.29
CA GLU A 185 -11.93 1.24 -1.92
C GLU A 185 -10.51 0.89 -1.47
N GLN A 186 -9.66 0.36 -2.36
CA GLN A 186 -8.21 0.21 -2.10
C GLN A 186 -7.54 1.55 -1.82
N ALA A 187 -7.86 2.60 -2.59
CA ALA A 187 -7.33 3.94 -2.34
C ALA A 187 -7.76 4.49 -0.97
N LYS A 188 -8.97 4.17 -0.50
CA LYS A 188 -9.42 4.54 0.86
C LYS A 188 -8.59 3.86 1.94
N GLU A 189 -8.27 2.58 1.79
CA GLU A 189 -7.39 1.89 2.75
C GLU A 189 -5.99 2.50 2.79
N LEU A 190 -5.38 2.77 1.63
CA LEU A 190 -4.07 3.42 1.56
C LEU A 190 -4.09 4.81 2.22
N ILE A 191 -5.18 5.56 2.07
CA ILE A 191 -5.36 6.84 2.75
C ILE A 191 -5.47 6.64 4.26
N ARG A 192 -6.27 5.67 4.72
CA ARG A 192 -6.42 5.36 6.16
C ARG A 192 -5.08 4.98 6.77
N GLU A 193 -4.38 4.01 6.19
CA GLU A 193 -3.08 3.54 6.67
C GLU A 193 -2.05 4.66 6.74
N LYS A 194 -1.95 5.47 5.68
CA LYS A 194 -1.03 6.60 5.64
C LYS A 194 -1.33 7.62 6.74
N HIS A 195 -2.59 8.07 6.86
CA HIS A 195 -2.91 9.11 7.84
C HIS A 195 -2.88 8.56 9.27
N ASN A 196 -3.17 7.27 9.51
CA ASN A 196 -2.99 6.65 10.81
C ASN A 196 -1.51 6.58 11.21
N THR A 197 -0.62 6.31 10.25
CA THR A 197 0.84 6.34 10.46
C THR A 197 1.31 7.77 10.77
N ASP A 198 0.87 8.74 9.97
CA ASP A 198 1.18 10.17 10.17
C ASP A 198 0.67 10.66 11.54
N LEU A 199 -0.53 10.24 11.94
CA LEU A 199 -1.16 10.59 13.21
C LEU A 199 -0.38 10.05 14.40
N LYS A 200 -0.03 8.76 14.35
CA LYS A 200 0.82 8.13 15.38
C LYS A 200 2.15 8.87 15.49
N ARG A 201 2.80 9.17 14.36
CA ARG A 201 4.07 9.89 14.35
C ARG A 201 3.94 11.31 14.88
N PHE A 202 2.85 12.00 14.54
CA PHE A 202 2.58 13.35 15.02
C PHE A 202 2.42 13.39 16.54
N ARG A 203 1.67 12.44 17.11
CA ARG A 203 1.50 12.29 18.56
C ARG A 203 2.84 12.07 19.26
N GLU A 204 3.69 11.19 18.73
CA GLU A 204 5.06 10.97 19.23
C GLU A 204 5.88 12.26 19.23
N LEU A 205 5.88 13.02 18.12
CA LEU A 205 6.65 14.26 17.99
C LEU A 205 6.13 15.41 18.87
N LYS A 206 4.84 15.41 19.20
CA LYS A 206 4.19 16.41 20.06
C LYS A 206 4.13 16.00 21.54
N ASN A 207 4.61 14.80 21.89
CA ASN A 207 4.45 14.20 23.22
C ASN A 207 2.98 14.17 23.67
N LEU A 208 2.07 13.86 22.75
CA LEU A 208 0.65 13.66 23.05
C LEU A 208 0.44 12.20 23.46
N ASN A 209 -0.33 11.96 24.52
CA ASN A 209 -0.77 10.60 24.85
C ASN A 209 -1.81 10.14 23.82
N PRO A 210 -1.87 8.84 23.49
CA PRO A 210 -2.93 8.33 22.62
C PRO A 210 -4.28 8.48 23.32
N ASP A 211 -5.19 9.27 22.74
CA ASP A 211 -6.58 9.26 23.16
C ASP A 211 -7.24 7.93 22.75
N THR A 212 -7.95 7.31 23.69
CA THR A 212 -8.60 6.00 23.59
C THR A 212 -9.76 5.94 22.58
N ASP A 213 -10.26 7.08 22.11
CA ASP A 213 -11.52 7.18 21.34
C ASP A 213 -11.39 6.78 19.85
N GLU A 214 -10.18 6.76 19.28
CA GLU A 214 -9.98 6.30 17.90
C GLU A 214 -9.93 4.77 17.74
N GLN A 215 -9.64 4.04 18.82
CA GLN A 215 -9.55 2.58 18.79
C GLN A 215 -10.94 1.92 18.67
N GLU A 216 -12.00 2.56 19.15
CA GLU A 216 -13.39 2.07 19.01
C GLU A 216 -13.98 2.31 17.61
N ASN A 217 -13.63 3.43 16.95
CA ASN A 217 -14.19 3.78 15.65
C ASN A 217 -13.58 3.01 14.47
N ALA A 218 -12.37 2.45 14.64
CA ALA A 218 -11.75 1.55 13.67
C ALA A 218 -12.44 0.17 13.59
N ALA A 219 -13.15 -0.24 14.64
CA ALA A 219 -13.63 -1.62 14.80
C ALA A 219 -14.87 -1.98 13.97
N LYS A 220 -15.51 -1.04 13.24
CA LYS A 220 -16.79 -1.31 12.53
C LYS A 220 -16.91 -0.66 11.14
N THR A 221 -15.80 -0.36 10.47
CA THR A 221 -15.87 0.10 9.08
C THR A 221 -15.59 -1.06 8.14
N TYR A 222 -16.64 -1.80 7.78
CA TYR A 222 -16.57 -2.84 6.77
C TYR A 222 -16.05 -2.27 5.45
N THR A 223 -15.08 -2.96 4.88
CA THR A 223 -14.53 -2.58 3.57
C THR A 223 -15.17 -3.45 2.51
N LEU A 224 -15.59 -2.84 1.41
CA LEU A 224 -16.10 -3.58 0.25
C LEU A 224 -15.03 -4.56 -0.32
N LEU A 225 -13.78 -4.42 0.08
CA LEU A 225 -12.67 -5.33 -0.23
C LEU A 225 -12.81 -6.71 0.44
N GLU A 226 -13.62 -6.83 1.49
CA GLU A 226 -13.90 -8.12 2.13
C GLU A 226 -14.60 -9.09 1.16
N THR A 227 -15.37 -8.57 0.20
CA THR A 227 -16.06 -9.37 -0.83
C THR A 227 -15.21 -9.65 -2.07
N VAL A 228 -13.92 -9.31 -2.06
CA VAL A 228 -12.98 -9.54 -3.19
C VAL A 228 -12.13 -10.78 -2.95
N VAL A 229 -12.25 -11.81 -3.77
CA VAL A 229 -11.43 -13.02 -3.70
C VAL A 229 -10.45 -13.07 -4.87
N VAL A 230 -9.16 -13.20 -4.58
CA VAL A 230 -8.11 -13.35 -5.61
C VAL A 230 -7.98 -14.82 -6.00
N CYS A 231 -7.95 -15.11 -7.29
CA CYS A 231 -7.71 -16.44 -7.82
C CYS A 231 -6.20 -16.70 -7.94
N GLY A 232 -5.73 -17.86 -7.49
CA GLY A 232 -4.34 -18.30 -7.65
C GLY A 232 -4.05 -18.99 -8.98
N SER A 233 -5.08 -19.49 -9.69
CA SER A 233 -4.96 -20.08 -11.03
C SER A 233 -6.26 -19.96 -11.81
N ALA A 234 -6.22 -20.16 -13.14
CA ALA A 234 -7.42 -20.14 -13.98
C ALA A 234 -8.43 -21.23 -13.58
N GLU A 235 -7.95 -22.45 -13.30
CA GLU A 235 -8.77 -23.59 -12.86
C GLU A 235 -9.43 -23.31 -11.50
N GLN A 236 -8.66 -22.78 -10.53
CA GLN A 236 -9.22 -22.38 -9.24
C GLN A 236 -10.30 -21.31 -9.44
N CYS A 237 -10.09 -20.37 -10.34
CA CYS A 237 -11.04 -19.30 -10.61
C CYS A 237 -12.37 -19.82 -11.15
N ASP A 238 -12.34 -20.85 -12.00
CA ASP A 238 -13.56 -21.48 -12.52
C ASP A 238 -14.29 -22.25 -11.40
N GLN A 239 -13.56 -22.96 -10.52
CA GLN A 239 -14.15 -23.60 -9.33
C GLN A 239 -14.80 -22.59 -8.37
N LEU A 240 -14.10 -21.48 -8.10
CA LEU A 240 -14.62 -20.40 -7.27
C LEU A 240 -15.82 -19.71 -7.92
N TRP A 241 -15.88 -19.64 -9.25
CA TRP A 241 -17.03 -19.09 -9.97
C TRP A 241 -18.29 -19.94 -9.76
N GLU A 242 -18.17 -21.26 -9.80
CA GLU A 242 -19.28 -22.17 -9.48
C GLU A 242 -19.73 -22.06 -8.02
N LYS A 243 -18.78 -21.94 -7.08
CA LYS A 243 -19.10 -21.63 -5.67
C LYS A 243 -19.83 -20.29 -5.56
N ALA A 244 -19.38 -19.26 -6.27
CA ALA A 244 -20.00 -17.95 -6.24
C ALA A 244 -21.44 -17.98 -6.78
N GLU A 245 -21.70 -18.73 -7.86
CA GLU A 245 -23.06 -18.93 -8.35
C GLU A 245 -23.97 -19.57 -7.29
N ARG A 246 -23.50 -20.62 -6.60
CA ARG A 246 -24.25 -21.25 -5.51
C ARG A 246 -24.54 -20.26 -4.38
N TYR A 247 -23.55 -19.46 -3.99
CA TYR A 247 -23.71 -18.43 -2.97
C TYR A 247 -24.79 -17.42 -3.36
N VAL A 248 -24.75 -16.92 -4.60
CA VAL A 248 -25.75 -16.00 -5.13
C VAL A 248 -27.15 -16.61 -5.05
N ARG A 249 -27.30 -17.87 -5.47
CA ARG A 249 -28.60 -18.57 -5.44
C ARG A 249 -29.13 -18.78 -4.03
N GLN A 250 -28.25 -18.96 -3.05
CA GLN A 250 -28.62 -19.18 -1.65
C GLN A 250 -29.03 -17.87 -0.95
N HIS A 251 -28.41 -16.75 -1.30
CA HIS A 251 -28.55 -15.51 -0.53
C HIS A 251 -29.31 -14.38 -1.23
N ALA A 252 -29.45 -14.41 -2.56
CA ALA A 252 -30.28 -13.44 -3.26
C ALA A 252 -31.76 -13.79 -3.11
N THR A 253 -32.60 -12.79 -2.84
CA THR A 253 -34.07 -12.97 -2.85
C THR A 253 -34.66 -12.70 -4.23
N THR A 254 -33.91 -11.99 -5.09
CA THR A 254 -34.34 -11.68 -6.45
C THR A 254 -33.93 -12.77 -7.43
N ARG A 255 -34.71 -12.92 -8.51
CA ARG A 255 -34.48 -13.96 -9.52
C ARG A 255 -33.12 -13.80 -10.21
N MET A 256 -32.51 -14.92 -10.59
CA MET A 256 -31.35 -14.91 -11.49
C MET A 256 -31.72 -14.22 -12.81
N GLN A 257 -30.95 -13.21 -13.20
CA GLN A 257 -31.17 -12.44 -14.43
C GLN A 257 -30.10 -12.74 -15.48
N LEU A 258 -28.85 -12.91 -15.05
CA LEU A 258 -27.72 -13.16 -15.95
C LEU A 258 -26.76 -14.15 -15.31
N LEU A 259 -26.39 -15.16 -16.10
CA LEU A 259 -25.32 -16.11 -15.84
C LEU A 259 -24.42 -16.11 -17.06
N ALA A 260 -23.26 -15.48 -16.95
CA ALA A 260 -22.25 -15.42 -17.98
C ALA A 260 -20.88 -15.79 -17.39
N ALA A 261 -19.87 -15.99 -18.24
CA ALA A 261 -18.53 -16.39 -17.79
C ALA A 261 -17.82 -15.35 -16.90
N SER A 262 -18.22 -14.07 -17.01
CA SER A 262 -17.58 -12.95 -16.30
C SER A 262 -18.51 -12.19 -15.37
N ILE A 263 -19.82 -12.48 -15.39
CA ILE A 263 -20.80 -11.80 -14.55
C ILE A 263 -21.98 -12.72 -14.20
N ILE A 264 -22.30 -12.79 -12.92
CA ILE A 264 -23.52 -13.36 -12.37
C ILE A 264 -24.32 -12.20 -11.80
N MET A 265 -25.59 -12.07 -12.15
CA MET A 265 -26.42 -10.96 -11.68
C MET A 265 -27.85 -11.42 -11.44
N THR A 266 -28.39 -11.07 -10.27
CA THR A 266 -29.83 -11.20 -9.99
C THR A 266 -30.57 -9.90 -10.32
N ALA A 267 -31.89 -9.99 -10.43
CA ALA A 267 -32.74 -8.85 -10.77
C ALA A 267 -32.66 -7.73 -9.72
N ALA A 268 -33.00 -6.51 -10.14
CA ALA A 268 -33.05 -5.37 -9.25
C ALA A 268 -34.07 -5.57 -8.10
N PRO A 269 -33.79 -5.08 -6.87
CA PRO A 269 -34.72 -5.16 -5.75
C PRO A 269 -36.04 -4.44 -6.04
N ALA A 270 -37.18 -5.14 -5.90
CA ALA A 270 -38.51 -4.55 -6.08
C ALA A 270 -39.17 -4.21 -4.73
N LYS A 271 -38.93 -5.05 -3.72
CA LYS A 271 -39.41 -4.89 -2.34
C LYS A 271 -38.31 -4.35 -1.43
N ASP A 272 -38.70 -3.84 -0.27
CA ASP A 272 -37.75 -3.23 0.68
C ASP A 272 -36.86 -4.28 1.37
N ASP A 273 -37.29 -5.55 1.39
CA ASP A 273 -36.57 -6.71 1.89
C ASP A 273 -35.85 -7.51 0.79
N ASP A 274 -35.81 -6.98 -0.44
CA ASP A 274 -35.14 -7.66 -1.55
C ASP A 274 -33.62 -7.48 -1.50
N ILE A 275 -32.92 -8.59 -1.71
CA ILE A 275 -31.46 -8.67 -1.84
C ILE A 275 -31.12 -9.02 -3.28
N SER A 276 -30.46 -8.08 -3.97
CA SER A 276 -29.85 -8.30 -5.28
C SER A 276 -28.36 -8.51 -5.12
N ILE A 277 -27.82 -9.55 -5.74
CA ILE A 277 -26.40 -9.87 -5.71
C ILE A 277 -25.86 -9.86 -7.15
N THR A 278 -24.70 -9.24 -7.32
CA THR A 278 -23.91 -9.30 -8.55
C THR A 278 -22.53 -9.80 -8.21
N VAL A 279 -22.05 -10.83 -8.92
CA VAL A 279 -20.66 -11.26 -8.86
C VAL A 279 -20.01 -10.97 -10.20
N SER A 280 -18.84 -10.32 -10.19
CA SER A 280 -18.07 -10.01 -11.38
C SER A 280 -16.70 -10.66 -11.31
N ARG A 281 -16.28 -11.30 -12.40
CA ARG A 281 -14.90 -11.71 -12.65
C ARG A 281 -14.16 -10.51 -13.24
N ILE A 282 -13.16 -10.02 -12.54
CA ILE A 282 -12.40 -8.82 -12.88
C ILE A 282 -10.97 -9.24 -13.20
N GLU A 283 -10.51 -8.80 -14.36
CA GLU A 283 -9.17 -9.05 -14.87
C GLU A 283 -8.53 -7.68 -15.07
N GLU A 284 -7.46 -7.41 -14.32
CA GLU A 284 -6.69 -6.18 -14.49
C GLU A 284 -5.76 -6.34 -15.70
N LYS A 285 -5.59 -5.27 -16.49
CA LYS A 285 -4.76 -5.33 -17.71
C LYS A 285 -3.28 -5.51 -17.41
N ASP A 286 -2.85 -5.09 -16.22
CA ASP A 286 -1.45 -4.98 -15.82
C ASP A 286 -1.06 -5.99 -14.71
N VAL A 287 -2.02 -6.78 -14.21
CA VAL A 287 -1.81 -7.77 -13.15
C VAL A 287 -2.43 -9.09 -13.61
N ALA A 288 -1.66 -10.18 -13.56
CA ALA A 288 -2.11 -11.50 -13.99
C ALA A 288 -3.19 -12.12 -13.07
N ASP A 289 -3.52 -11.45 -11.97
CA ASP A 289 -4.44 -11.93 -10.96
C ASP A 289 -5.88 -11.64 -11.35
N VAL A 290 -6.65 -12.70 -11.52
CA VAL A 290 -8.11 -12.61 -11.69
C VAL A 290 -8.75 -12.50 -10.32
N ARG A 291 -9.69 -11.56 -10.16
CA ARG A 291 -10.42 -11.36 -8.91
C ARG A 291 -11.92 -11.61 -9.10
N LEU A 292 -12.54 -12.27 -8.14
CA LEU A 292 -13.99 -12.35 -8.03
C LEU A 292 -14.47 -11.30 -7.04
N PHE A 293 -15.44 -10.51 -7.43
CA PHE A 293 -16.00 -9.45 -6.60
C PHE A 293 -17.51 -9.58 -6.50
N MET A 294 -18.03 -9.54 -5.28
CA MET A 294 -19.48 -9.54 -5.03
C MET A 294 -19.97 -8.16 -4.55
N ASP A 295 -20.96 -7.62 -5.24
CA ASP A 295 -21.76 -6.48 -4.83
C ASP A 295 -23.16 -6.92 -4.38
N LEU A 296 -23.61 -6.40 -3.23
CA LEU A 296 -24.94 -6.65 -2.68
C LEU A 296 -25.71 -5.33 -2.60
N GLN A 297 -26.86 -5.28 -3.28
CA GLN A 297 -27.71 -4.11 -3.35
C GLN A 297 -29.10 -4.42 -2.78
N CYS A 298 -29.56 -3.57 -1.86
CA CYS A 298 -30.95 -3.51 -1.43
C CYS A 298 -31.67 -2.37 -2.16
N LYS A 299 -32.98 -2.28 -1.97
CA LYS A 299 -33.80 -1.23 -2.59
C LYS A 299 -33.41 0.17 -2.10
N GLU A 300 -33.39 1.13 -3.03
CA GLU A 300 -33.18 2.57 -2.76
C GLU A 300 -34.44 3.21 -2.17
N SER A 301 -34.92 2.69 -1.04
CA SER A 301 -35.97 3.28 -0.21
C SER A 301 -35.43 3.46 1.21
N PRO A 302 -36.03 4.31 2.06
CA PRO A 302 -35.61 4.43 3.46
C PRO A 302 -35.58 3.07 4.17
N ARG A 303 -36.65 2.28 4.03
CA ARG A 303 -36.74 0.92 4.60
C ARG A 303 -35.71 -0.04 4.01
N GLY A 304 -35.50 0.01 2.69
CA GLY A 304 -34.50 -0.85 2.03
C GLY A 304 -33.08 -0.52 2.48
N LYS A 305 -32.76 0.75 2.74
CA LYS A 305 -31.46 1.18 3.29
C LYS A 305 -31.26 0.70 4.72
N ASP A 306 -32.30 0.73 5.55
CA ASP A 306 -32.23 0.23 6.91
C ASP A 306 -32.08 -1.30 6.92
N PHE A 307 -32.85 -2.00 6.08
CA PHE A 307 -32.71 -3.44 5.87
C PHE A 307 -31.29 -3.83 5.44
N CYS A 308 -30.70 -3.05 4.53
CA CYS A 308 -29.34 -3.26 4.01
C CYS A 308 -28.23 -3.21 5.08
N LYS A 309 -28.51 -2.59 6.23
CA LYS A 309 -27.59 -2.42 7.37
C LYS A 309 -27.82 -3.46 8.48
N THR A 310 -28.78 -4.37 8.32
CA THR A 310 -29.03 -5.41 9.32
C THR A 310 -27.88 -6.42 9.37
N GLU A 311 -27.67 -7.03 10.53
CA GLU A 311 -26.65 -8.06 10.75
C GLU A 311 -26.84 -9.27 9.81
N ALA A 312 -28.07 -9.60 9.44
CA ALA A 312 -28.36 -10.67 8.49
C ALA A 312 -27.77 -10.36 7.10
N VAL A 313 -27.95 -9.14 6.59
CA VAL A 313 -27.39 -8.72 5.30
C VAL A 313 -25.88 -8.55 5.40
N ASP A 314 -25.38 -8.10 6.56
CA ASP A 314 -23.95 -8.03 6.84
C ASP A 314 -23.27 -9.40 6.79
N GLY A 315 -23.88 -10.42 7.42
CA GLY A 315 -23.41 -11.80 7.37
C GLY A 315 -23.31 -12.37 5.94
N ILE A 316 -24.16 -11.90 5.01
CA ILE A 316 -24.06 -12.27 3.59
C ILE A 316 -22.83 -11.61 2.93
N ARG A 317 -22.47 -10.38 3.30
CA ARG A 317 -21.28 -9.72 2.75
C ARG A 317 -20.02 -10.40 3.25
N THR A 318 -19.89 -10.52 4.56
CA THR A 318 -18.69 -11.06 5.22
C THR A 318 -18.54 -12.57 4.98
N GLY A 319 -19.65 -13.29 4.82
CA GLY A 319 -19.65 -14.73 4.53
C GLY A 319 -19.17 -15.12 3.13
N PHE A 320 -19.18 -14.21 2.15
CA PHE A 320 -18.89 -14.54 0.75
C PHE A 320 -17.48 -15.10 0.56
N ARG A 321 -16.47 -14.39 1.07
CA ARG A 321 -15.07 -14.82 0.97
C ARG A 321 -14.86 -16.19 1.61
N ASN A 322 -15.39 -16.39 2.80
CA ASN A 322 -15.24 -17.64 3.53
C ASN A 322 -15.93 -18.78 2.79
N PHE A 323 -17.13 -18.57 2.23
CA PHE A 323 -17.81 -19.58 1.45
C PHE A 323 -17.03 -20.01 0.19
N LEU A 324 -16.31 -19.07 -0.43
CA LEU A 324 -15.48 -19.37 -1.60
C LEU A 324 -14.21 -20.15 -1.24
N ILE A 325 -13.50 -19.71 -0.20
CA ILE A 325 -12.17 -20.23 0.12
C ILE A 325 -12.24 -21.49 0.99
N ASP A 326 -13.29 -21.67 1.78
CA ASP A 326 -13.44 -22.78 2.71
C ASP A 326 -14.14 -23.98 2.03
N ASP A 327 -13.46 -25.13 1.95
CA ASP A 327 -14.01 -26.34 1.33
C ASP A 327 -15.07 -27.02 2.20
N THR A 328 -15.18 -26.66 3.48
CA THR A 328 -16.12 -27.24 4.43
C THR A 328 -17.54 -26.64 4.35
N ALA A 329 -17.69 -25.42 3.79
CA ALA A 329 -18.97 -24.72 3.68
C ALA A 329 -19.89 -25.30 2.60
N ALA A 330 -19.35 -26.07 1.66
CA ALA A 330 -20.09 -26.65 0.55
C ALA A 330 -21.06 -27.80 0.96
N GLY A 331 -21.00 -28.26 2.21
CA GLY A 331 -21.69 -29.47 2.68
C GLY A 331 -22.90 -29.28 3.60
N LYS A 332 -23.30 -28.06 3.97
CA LYS A 332 -24.50 -27.84 4.82
C LYS A 332 -25.65 -27.25 4.00
N VAL A 333 -26.22 -28.09 3.13
CA VAL A 333 -27.58 -27.89 2.63
C VAL A 333 -28.51 -28.30 3.78
N ASN A 334 -29.07 -27.32 4.49
CA ASN A 334 -30.19 -27.59 5.39
C ASN A 334 -31.49 -27.28 4.60
N PRO A 335 -32.33 -28.27 4.27
CA PRO A 335 -33.50 -28.06 3.42
C PRO A 335 -34.68 -27.33 4.10
N GLU A 336 -34.50 -26.75 5.29
CA GLU A 336 -35.61 -26.20 6.08
C GLU A 336 -35.27 -24.84 6.70
N THR A 337 -35.18 -23.79 5.89
CA THR A 337 -35.57 -22.42 6.29
C THR A 337 -35.88 -21.60 5.04
N GLY A 338 -37.00 -21.92 4.38
CA GLY A 338 -37.68 -20.93 3.56
C GLY A 338 -38.42 -19.94 4.47
N PRO A 339 -38.54 -18.64 4.11
CA PRO A 339 -39.37 -17.73 4.87
C PRO A 339 -40.80 -18.26 4.91
N ALA A 340 -41.39 -18.30 6.11
CA ALA A 340 -42.73 -18.81 6.35
C ALA A 340 -43.72 -18.27 5.31
N ARG A 341 -44.29 -19.19 4.51
CA ARG A 341 -45.44 -18.91 3.65
C ARG A 341 -46.56 -18.40 4.55
N SER A 342 -46.93 -17.13 4.41
CA SER A 342 -48.17 -16.63 4.97
C SER A 342 -49.33 -17.45 4.41
N THR A 343 -50.06 -18.10 5.31
CA THR A 343 -51.31 -18.80 5.01
C THR A 343 -52.31 -17.81 4.40
N PRO A 344 -53.00 -18.16 3.30
CA PRO A 344 -54.04 -17.29 2.76
C PRO A 344 -55.24 -17.30 3.70
N THR A 345 -55.63 -16.11 4.18
CA THR A 345 -56.88 -15.87 4.88
C THR A 345 -58.06 -16.38 4.04
N PRO A 346 -58.97 -17.20 4.58
CA PRO A 346 -60.11 -17.68 3.81
C PRO A 346 -61.04 -16.50 3.48
N ARG A 347 -61.36 -16.38 2.18
CA ARG A 347 -62.35 -15.45 1.64
C ARG A 347 -63.73 -15.83 2.19
N PRO A 348 -64.54 -14.89 2.71
CA PRO A 348 -65.90 -15.19 3.14
C PRO A 348 -66.75 -15.57 1.92
N THR A 349 -67.37 -16.75 1.99
CA THR A 349 -68.32 -17.26 1.02
C THR A 349 -69.60 -16.44 1.07
N SER A 350 -69.94 -15.79 -0.05
CA SER A 350 -71.27 -15.23 -0.30
C SER A 350 -72.29 -16.38 -0.36
N PRO A 351 -73.44 -16.31 0.34
CA PRO A 351 -74.52 -17.27 0.14
C PRO A 351 -75.19 -16.95 -1.20
N ALA A 352 -75.24 -17.95 -2.09
CA ALA A 352 -76.11 -17.92 -3.25
C ALA A 352 -77.53 -18.33 -2.87
N GLU A 353 -78.48 -17.61 -3.45
CA GLU A 353 -79.93 -17.80 -3.49
C GLU A 353 -80.43 -19.24 -3.59
N LYS A 354 -81.64 -19.45 -3.05
CA LYS A 354 -82.71 -20.28 -3.65
C LYS A 354 -84.01 -20.20 -2.84
N PRO A 355 -85.18 -20.52 -3.43
CA PRO A 355 -85.65 -20.28 -4.79
C PRO A 355 -86.74 -19.20 -4.87
#